data_AF-A0A1C3URN0-F1
#
_entry.id   AF-A0A1C3URN0-F1
#
_cell.length_a   1.000
_cell.length_b   1.000
_cell.length_c   1.000
_cell.angle_alpha   90.00
_cell.angle_beta   90.00
_cell.angle_gamma   90.00
#
_symmetry.space_group_name_H-M   'P 1'
#
loop_
_entity.id
_entity.type
_entity.pdbx_description
1 polymer ?
#
loop_
_entity_poly.entity_id
_entity_poly.type
_entity_poly.pdbx_seq_one_letter_code
_entity_poly.pdbx_strand_id
1 'polypeptide(L)' 'MIRNAGARLWYLPPYSPDLNPIEQAFAKIKHWMRLAQKRTIDDTWRYIGHLVKTIEPNECNNYFVNAGYASVKT' A
#
# COMPACT_ATOMS: atom_id res chain seq x y z
N MET A 1 8.83 -7.49 22.57
CA MET A 1 8.51 -7.96 21.20
C MET A 1 7.13 -7.46 20.81
N ILE A 2 6.84 -7.26 19.52
CA ILE A 2 5.66 -6.54 18.96
C ILE A 2 4.30 -6.92 19.61
N ARG A 3 4.15 -8.16 20.10
CA ARG A 3 2.96 -8.62 20.84
C ARG A 3 2.69 -7.87 22.14
N ASN A 4 3.72 -7.39 22.84
CA ASN A 4 3.56 -6.62 24.09
C ASN A 4 2.93 -5.24 23.84
N ALA A 5 2.99 -4.75 22.61
CA ALA A 5 2.30 -3.53 22.18
C ALA A 5 0.86 -3.80 21.68
N GLY A 6 0.33 -5.01 21.86
CA GLY A 6 -1.01 -5.40 21.41
C GLY A 6 -1.14 -5.72 19.92
N ALA A 7 -0.04 -5.73 19.16
CA ALA A 7 -0.06 -6.02 17.74
C ALA A 7 -0.11 -7.52 17.45
N ARG A 8 -0.85 -7.89 16.38
CA ARG A 8 -0.97 -9.26 15.87
C ARG A 8 -0.08 -9.44 14.65
N LEU A 9 0.67 -10.54 14.63
CA LEU A 9 1.46 -10.92 13.47
C LEU A 9 0.57 -11.69 12.48
N TRP A 10 0.54 -11.23 11.23
CA TRP A 10 -0.07 -11.93 10.11
C TRP A 10 1.03 -12.61 9.30
N TYR A 11 0.87 -13.91 9.03
CA TYR A 11 1.84 -14.65 8.24
C TYR A 11 1.58 -14.41 6.75
N LEU A 12 2.64 -13.99 6.05
CA LEU A 12 2.65 -13.86 4.60
C LEU A 12 3.59 -14.94 4.04
N PRO A 13 3.12 -15.85 3.17
CA PRO A 13 3.99 -16.84 2.55
C PRO A 13 5.12 -16.18 1.74
N PRO A 14 6.31 -16.81 1.67
CA PRO A 14 7.41 -16.29 0.85
C PRO A 14 7.00 -16.05 -0.60
N TYR A 15 7.58 -15.02 -1.24
CA TYR A 15 7.35 -14.67 -2.64
C TYR A 15 5.88 -14.50 -3.05
N SER A 16 5.01 -14.10 -2.11
CA SER A 16 3.58 -13.90 -2.36
C SER A 16 3.19 -12.42 -2.33
N PRO A 17 3.70 -11.59 -3.26
CA PRO A 17 3.39 -10.15 -3.28
C PRO A 17 1.91 -9.90 -3.55
N ASP A 18 1.22 -10.80 -4.27
CA ASP A 18 -0.21 -10.69 -4.55
C ASP A 18 -1.08 -10.77 -3.29
N LEU A 19 -0.55 -11.41 -2.23
CA LEU A 19 -1.18 -11.50 -0.92
C LEU A 19 -0.79 -10.31 -0.01
N ASN A 20 -0.11 -9.29 -0.53
CA ASN A 20 0.26 -8.10 0.23
C ASN A 20 -0.48 -6.87 -0.32
N PRO A 21 -1.52 -6.35 0.38
CA PRO A 21 -2.38 -5.29 -0.15
C PRO A 21 -1.63 -3.98 -0.45
N ILE A 22 -0.49 -3.72 0.20
CA ILE A 22 0.30 -2.51 -0.04
C ILE A 22 0.94 -2.47 -1.44
N GLU A 23 1.15 -3.62 -2.07
CA GLU A 23 1.80 -3.69 -3.39
C GLU A 23 1.00 -2.95 -4.47
N GLN A 24 -0.33 -3.01 -4.39
CA GLN A 24 -1.22 -2.28 -5.31
C GLN A 24 -1.13 -0.76 -5.11
N ALA A 25 -1.12 -0.29 -3.86
CA ALA A 25 -0.92 1.11 -3.54
C ALA A 25 0.44 1.61 -4.06
N PHE A 26 1.52 0.83 -3.86
CA PHE A 26 2.84 1.15 -4.38
C PHE A 26 2.90 1.12 -5.90
N ALA A 27 2.20 0.20 -6.57
CA ALA A 27 2.12 0.19 -8.03
C ALA A 27 1.53 1.50 -8.56
N LYS A 28 0.44 1.99 -7.97
CA LYS A 28 -0.18 3.28 -8.32
C LYS A 28 0.76 4.46 -8.06
N ILE A 29 1.38 4.53 -6.87
CA ILE A 29 2.34 5.60 -6.54
C ILE A 29 3.49 5.61 -7.55
N LYS A 30 4.11 4.44 -7.81
CA LYS A 30 5.19 4.31 -8.79
C LYS A 30 4.77 4.76 -10.19
N HIS A 31 3.55 4.45 -10.62
CA HIS A 31 3.02 4.87 -11.91
C HIS A 31 2.99 6.40 -12.03
N TRP A 32 2.39 7.09 -11.06
CA TRP A 32 2.28 8.55 -11.07
C TRP A 32 3.64 9.25 -10.90
N MET A 33 4.52 8.70 -10.06
CA MET A 33 5.89 9.22 -9.93
C MET A 33 6.67 9.15 -11.25
N ARG A 34 6.55 8.04 -11.99
CA ARG A 34 7.19 7.88 -13.30
C ARG A 34 6.64 8.86 -14.33
N LEU A 35 5.34 9.14 -14.29
CA LEU A 35 4.71 10.15 -15.16
C LEU A 35 5.17 11.57 -14.82
N ALA A 36 5.30 11.91 -13.53
CA ALA A 36 5.69 13.25 -13.10
C ALA A 36 7.16 13.60 -13.35
N GLN A 37 8.04 12.60 -13.47
CA GLN A 37 9.47 12.74 -13.79
C GLN A 37 10.22 13.82 -12.99
N LYS A 38 9.87 14.01 -11.72
CA LYS A 38 10.56 14.96 -10.84
C LYS A 38 12.04 14.57 -10.70
N ARG A 39 12.94 15.55 -10.80
CA ARG A 39 14.40 15.33 -10.84
C ARG A 39 15.12 15.83 -9.58
N THR A 40 14.40 16.45 -8.66
CA THR A 40 14.93 16.89 -7.36
C THR A 40 14.34 16.04 -6.25
N ILE A 41 15.09 15.89 -5.15
CA ILE A 41 14.61 15.16 -3.97
C ILE A 41 13.41 15.88 -3.37
N ASP A 42 13.46 17.21 -3.25
CA ASP A 42 12.40 18.03 -2.66
C ASP A 42 11.09 17.92 -3.43
N ASP A 43 11.12 18.02 -4.76
CA ASP A 43 9.91 17.90 -5.59
C ASP A 43 9.35 16.48 -5.54
N THR A 44 10.22 15.48 -5.51
CA THR A 44 9.83 14.07 -5.40
C THR A 44 9.12 13.82 -4.06
N TRP A 45 9.68 14.30 -2.96
CA TRP A 45 9.08 14.19 -1.61
C TRP A 45 7.73 14.89 -1.52
N ARG A 46 7.64 16.13 -1.99
CA ARG A 46 6.39 16.89 -2.00
C ARG A 46 5.33 16.18 -2.85
N TYR A 47 5.72 15.68 -4.02
CA TYR A 47 4.81 15.00 -4.92
C TYR A 47 4.30 13.67 -4.35
N ILE A 48 5.16 12.84 -3.75
CA ILE A 48 4.73 11.62 -3.04
C ILE A 48 3.74 11.98 -1.92
N GLY A 49 4.03 13.03 -1.13
CA GLY A 49 3.13 13.48 -0.08
C GLY A 49 1.75 13.90 -0.59
N HIS A 50 1.67 14.48 -1.79
CA HIS A 50 0.40 14.72 -2.46
C HIS A 50 -0.26 13.44 -2.94
N LEU A 51 0.47 12.52 -3.59
CA LEU A 51 -0.07 11.27 -4.12
C LEU A 51 -0.67 10.37 -3.03
N VAL A 52 -0.02 10.25 -1.87
CA VAL A 52 -0.54 9.43 -0.78
C VAL A 52 -1.88 9.96 -0.28
N LYS A 53 -2.12 11.28 -0.34
CA LYS A 53 -3.40 11.90 0.02
C LYS A 53 -4.52 11.66 -1.00
N THR A 54 -4.20 11.21 -2.21
CA THR A 54 -5.21 10.88 -3.23
C THR A 54 -5.67 9.42 -3.17
N ILE A 55 -5.12 8.61 -2.27
CA ILE A 55 -5.56 7.23 -2.07
C ILE A 55 -6.75 7.26 -1.11
N GLU A 56 -7.93 6.95 -1.62
CA GLU A 56 -9.17 7.05 -0.87
C GLU A 56 -9.43 5.81 -0.02
N PRO A 57 -10.20 5.92 1.09
CA PRO A 57 -10.54 4.77 1.93
C PRO A 57 -11.19 3.60 1.17
N ASN A 58 -12.06 3.91 0.21
CA ASN A 58 -12.72 2.88 -0.61
C ASN A 58 -11.72 2.13 -1.50
N GLU A 59 -10.72 2.84 -2.03
CA GLU A 59 -9.63 2.25 -2.79
C GLU A 59 -8.77 1.34 -1.91
N CYS A 60 -8.43 1.78 -0.70
CA CYS A 60 -7.73 0.93 0.29
C CYS A 60 -8.51 -0.36 0.56
N ASN A 61 -9.84 -0.28 0.75
CA ASN A 61 -10.67 -1.46 0.96
C ASN A 61 -10.57 -2.45 -0.21
N ASN A 62 -10.61 -1.95 -1.44
CA ASN A 62 -10.46 -2.78 -2.64
C ASN A 62 -9.11 -3.51 -2.68
N TYR A 63 -8.02 -2.89 -2.22
CA TYR A 63 -6.71 -3.56 -2.13
C TYR A 63 -6.73 -4.74 -1.16
N PHE A 64 -7.37 -4.59 0.01
CA PHE A 64 -7.54 -5.67 0.99
C PHE A 64 -8.42 -6.80 0.45
N VAL A 65 -9.50 -6.47 -0.26
CA VAL A 65 -10.37 -7.45 -0.93
C VAL A 65 -9.57 -8.26 -1.94
N ASN A 66 -8.84 -7.58 -2.81
CA ASN A 66 -8.08 -8.24 -3.88
C ASN A 66 -6.93 -9.11 -3.34
N ALA A 67 -6.32 -8.72 -2.22
CA ALA A 67 -5.30 -9.53 -1.54
C ALA A 67 -5.87 -10.67 -0.67
N GLY A 68 -7.20 -10.87 -0.67
CA GLY A 68 -7.87 -11.98 0.02
C GLY A 68 -8.21 -11.75 1.51
N TYR A 69 -8.02 -10.54 2.03
CA TYR A 69 -8.23 -10.23 3.45
C TYR A 69 -9.67 -9.82 3.79
N ALA A 70 -10.49 -9.48 2.78
CA ALA A 70 -11.89 -9.11 2.99
C ALA A 70 -12.88 -10.28 2.82
N SER A 71 -12.38 -11.51 2.66
CA SER A 71 -13.23 -12.70 2.78
C SER A 71 -13.59 -12.87 4.26
N VAL A 72 -14.73 -12.29 4.64
CA VAL A 72 -15.38 -12.62 5.90
C VAL A 72 -15.67 -14.12 5.84
N LYS A 73 -14.92 -14.92 6.60
CA LYS A 73 -15.42 -16.23 7.01
C LYS A 73 -16.59 -15.98 7.94
N THR A 74 -17.80 -16.09 7.40
CA THR A 74 -19.01 -16.36 8.18
C THR A 74 -18.83 -17.66 8.95
#